data_AF-A0A453Q9B9-F1
#
_entry.id   AF-A0A453Q9B9-F1
#
_cell.length_a   1.000
_cell.length_b   1.000
_cell.length_c   1.000
_cell.angle_alpha   90.00
_cell.angle_beta   90.00
_cell.angle_gamma   90.00
#
_symmetry.space_group_name_H-M   'P 1'
#
loop_
_entity.id
_entity.type
_entity.pdbx_description
1 polymer ?
#
loop_
_entity_poly.entity_id
_entity_poly.type
_entity_poly.pdbx_seq_one_letter_code
_entity_poly.pdbx_strand_id
1 'polypeptide(L)' 'MGDEAVLESILNGEMGPTHMPFALLERITENFSEERKIGQGGFALVYKV' A
#
# COMPACT_ATOMS: atom_id res chain seq x y z
N MET A 1 12.72 7.83 -4.28
CA MET A 1 13.15 7.04 -5.45
C MET A 1 13.36 5.56 -5.10
N GLY A 2 13.83 5.21 -3.89
CA GLY A 2 13.98 3.80 -3.49
C GLY A 2 12.66 3.09 -3.18
N ASP A 3 11.77 3.72 -2.41
CA ASP A 3 10.59 3.01 -1.88
C ASP A 3 9.55 2.63 -2.95
N GLU A 4 9.42 3.44 -4.02
CA GLU A 4 8.56 3.12 -5.16
C GLU A 4 9.07 1.90 -5.93
N ALA A 5 10.38 1.79 -6.16
CA ALA A 5 10.96 0.62 -6.80
C ALA A 5 10.78 -0.66 -5.95
N VAL A 6 10.89 -0.53 -4.63
CA VAL A 6 10.62 -1.64 -3.70
C VAL A 6 9.14 -2.06 -3.76
N LEU A 7 8.21 -1.09 -3.76
CA LEU A 7 6.78 -1.36 -3.91
C LEU A 7 6.49 -2.11 -5.21
N GLU A 8 7.04 -1.66 -6.34
CA GLU A 8 6.89 -2.33 -7.63
C GLU A 8 7.35 -3.79 -7.59
N SER A 9 8.54 -4.07 -7.04
CA SER A 9 9.02 -5.45 -6.89
C SER A 9 8.14 -6.31 -5.96
N ILE A 10 7.54 -5.74 -4.92
CA ILE A 10 6.58 -6.45 -4.05
C ILE A 10 5.30 -6.79 -4.83
N LEU A 11 4.75 -5.83 -5.60
CA LEU A 11 3.53 -6.03 -6.39
C LEU A 11 3.75 -7.03 -7.52
N ASN A 12 4.95 -7.06 -8.10
CA ASN A 12 5.35 -8.04 -9.12
C ASN A 12 5.65 -9.42 -8.53
N GLY A 13 5.62 -9.59 -7.20
CA GLY A 13 5.90 -10.86 -6.53
C GLY A 13 7.39 -11.26 -6.52
N GLU A 14 8.27 -10.33 -6.88
CA GLU A 14 9.73 -10.52 -6.88
C GLU A 14 10.32 -10.41 -5.47
N MET A 15 9.61 -9.71 -4.58
CA MET A 15 9.99 -9.50 -3.18
C MET A 15 8.81 -9.81 -2.24
N GLY A 16 9.12 -10.34 -1.05
CA GLY A 16 8.13 -10.52 0.01
C GLY A 16 7.76 -9.20 0.71
N PRO A 17 6.73 -9.21 1.56
CA PRO A 17 6.36 -8.04 2.36
C PRO A 17 7.54 -7.53 3.19
N THR A 18 7.78 -6.22 3.15
CA THR A 18 8.86 -5.56 3.87
C THR A 18 8.38 -4.26 4.51
N HIS A 19 9.24 -3.62 5.30
CA HIS A 19 8.93 -2.33 5.90
C HIS A 19 8.75 -1.27 4.81
N MET A 20 7.59 -0.62 4.79
CA MET A 20 7.32 0.56 3.97
C MET A 20 7.08 1.79 4.84
N PRO A 21 7.65 2.95 4.50
CA PRO A 21 7.40 4.17 5.25
C PRO A 21 5.91 4.54 5.28
N PHE A 22 5.40 4.97 6.43
CA PHE A 22 4.00 5.36 6.56
C PHE A 22 3.60 6.49 5.58
N ALA A 23 4.48 7.47 5.36
CA ALA A 23 4.25 8.55 4.41
C ALA A 23 4.09 8.05 2.95
N LEU A 24 4.72 6.92 2.60
CA LEU A 24 4.47 6.28 1.31
C LEU A 24 3.05 5.72 1.26
N LEU A 25 2.62 5.02 2.32
CA LEU A 25 1.28 4.44 2.42
C LEU A 25 0.20 5.52 2.32
N GLU A 26 0.34 6.62 3.04
CA GLU A 26 -0.54 7.78 2.93
C GLU A 26 -0.62 8.29 1.48
N ARG A 27 0.53 8.49 0.84
CA ARG A 27 0.57 9.00 -0.54
C ARG A 27 -0.10 8.07 -1.54
N ILE A 28 0.21 6.76 -1.50
CA ILE A 28 -0.35 5.79 -2.47
C ILE A 28 -1.81 5.42 -2.20
N THR A 29 -2.33 5.76 -1.02
CA THR A 29 -3.76 5.55 -0.69
C THR A 29 -4.56 6.85 -0.71
N GLU A 30 -3.99 7.95 -1.20
CA GLU A 30 -4.61 9.29 -1.14
C GLU A 30 -5.11 9.65 0.26
N ASN A 31 -4.20 9.46 1.24
CA ASN A 31 -4.45 9.61 2.67
C ASN A 31 -5.57 8.70 3.19
N PHE A 32 -5.51 7.42 2.83
CA PHE A 32 -6.51 6.40 3.19
C PHE A 32 -7.94 6.81 2.79
N SER A 33 -8.07 7.41 1.62
CA SER A 33 -9.35 7.90 1.07
C SER A 33 -10.37 6.76 0.93
N GLU A 34 -11.63 7.05 1.26
CA GLU A 34 -12.72 6.07 1.13
C GLU A 34 -12.96 5.69 -0.34
N GLU A 35 -12.65 6.57 -1.29
CA GLU A 35 -12.72 6.31 -2.73
C GLU A 35 -11.76 5.18 -3.16
N ARG A 36 -10.66 4.98 -2.43
CA ARG A 36 -9.70 3.90 -2.67
C ARG A 36 -9.96 2.65 -1.85
N LYS A 37 -10.87 2.67 -0.89
CA LYS A 37 -11.21 1.50 -0.08
C LYS A 37 -11.95 0.46 -0.91
N ILE A 38 -11.41 -0.74 -0.97
CA ILE A 38 -11.97 -1.88 -1.71
C ILE A 38 -12.56 -2.96 -0.81
N GLY A 39 -12.32 -2.88 0.50
CA GLY A 39 -12.87 -3.86 1.43
C GLY A 39 -12.67 -3.47 2.89
N GLN A 40 -13.47 -4.11 3.74
CA GLN A 40 -13.39 -4.00 5.19
C GLN A 40 -13.70 -5.37 5.80
N GLY A 41 -12.77 -5.86 6.61
CA GLY A 41 -12.98 -7.01 7.48
C GLY A 41 -13.25 -6.58 8.93
N GLY A 42 -13.38 -7.54 9.84
CA GLY A 42 -13.57 -7.25 11.27
C GLY A 42 -12.40 -6.53 11.93
N PHE A 43 -11.20 -6.57 11.33
CA PHE A 43 -9.96 -6.04 11.91
C PHE A 43 -9.14 -5.15 10.96
N ALA A 44 -9.55 -5.00 9.70
CA ALA A 44 -8.72 -4.33 8.69
C ALA A 44 -9.56 -3.64 7.62
N LEU A 45 -8.99 -2.57 7.07
CA LEU A 45 -9.45 -1.91 5.85
C LEU A 45 -8.46 -2.23 4.74
N VAL A 46 -8.98 -2.44 3.53
CA VAL A 46 -8.17 -2.76 2.35
C VAL A 46 -8.35 -1.64 1.35
N TYR A 47 -7.23 -1.07 0.89
CA TYR A 47 -7.20 0.04 -0.06
C TYR A 47 -6.50 -0.39 -1.35
N LYS A 48 -6.97 0.16 -2.47
CA LYS A 48 -6.28 0.10 -3.75
C LYS A 48 -5.15 1.13 -3.76
N VAL A 49 -3.95 0.68 -4.16
CA VAL A 49 -2.75 1.50 -4.31
C VAL A 49 -2.43 1.74 -5.77
#